data_AF-A0A2H6ABQ5-F1
#
_entry.id   AF-A0A2H6ABQ5-F1
#
_cell.length_a   1.000
_cell.length_b   1.000
_cell.length_c   1.000
_cell.angle_alpha   90.00
_cell.angle_beta   90.00
_cell.angle_gamma   90.00
#
_symmetry.space_group_name_H-M   'P 1'
#
loop_
_entity.id
_entity.type
_entity.pdbx_description
1 polymer ?
#
loop_
_entity_poly.entity_id
_entity_poly.type
_entity_poly.pdbx_seq_one_letter_code
_entity_poly.pdbx_strand_id
1 'polypeptide(L)'
;MRSRIDWATRGALALAICSLLGCQSILSTGNSEAVIGHQTTLRAANEDTEPTHLAQNAATGLVPSSTDSDREKEHIYIFLINGLDPFHYAGMPDLAAHLRALGYSQVHYSELFAAYECVEKIPLIFQHDTRAKFVLIGYSFGANMARNITHALREQGIMVDLLIYLNANTLRNIPYDQPENARRILNILAWGFLLDGDQLDRAENIELADAWHFNTPTHPRTLQLIQQELSVLQDRQQPVNAE
;
A
#
# COMPACT_ATOMS: atom_id res chain seq x y z
N MET A 1 0.24 -39.06 9.54
CA MET A 1 1.03 -39.08 8.30
C MET A 1 1.09 -37.66 7.75
N ARG A 2 2.18 -36.91 8.00
CA ARG A 2 2.42 -35.59 7.40
C ARG A 2 3.21 -35.82 6.11
N SER A 3 2.69 -35.38 4.96
CA SER A 3 3.36 -35.55 3.67
C SER A 3 4.66 -34.74 3.66
N ARG A 4 5.77 -35.41 3.37
CA ARG A 4 7.04 -34.75 3.02
C ARG A 4 6.87 -34.21 1.61
N ILE A 5 6.33 -33.01 1.48
CA ILE A 5 6.39 -32.25 0.24
C ILE A 5 7.82 -31.72 0.10
N ASP A 6 8.42 -31.99 -1.04
CA ASP A 6 9.84 -31.79 -1.34
C ASP A 6 10.20 -30.29 -1.41
N TRP A 7 11.21 -29.88 -0.64
CA TRP A 7 11.70 -28.50 -0.60
C TRP A 7 12.23 -28.03 -1.97
N ALA A 8 12.70 -28.96 -2.81
CA ALA A 8 13.24 -28.65 -4.13
C ALA A 8 12.18 -28.12 -5.11
N THR A 9 10.92 -28.60 -5.02
CA THR A 9 9.84 -28.15 -5.91
C THR A 9 9.31 -26.76 -5.55
N ARG A 10 9.35 -26.37 -4.27
CA ARG A 10 8.98 -25.02 -3.82
C ARG A 10 9.97 -23.95 -4.29
N GLY A 11 11.27 -24.27 -4.28
CA GLY A 11 12.32 -23.36 -4.77
C GLY A 11 12.21 -23.06 -6.27
N ALA A 12 11.94 -24.07 -7.08
CA ALA A 12 11.82 -23.91 -8.53
C ALA A 12 10.60 -23.07 -8.96
N LEU A 13 9.47 -23.21 -8.27
CA LEU A 13 8.26 -22.42 -8.56
C LEU A 13 8.44 -20.94 -8.17
N ALA A 14 9.06 -20.67 -7.02
CA ALA A 14 9.36 -19.30 -6.60
C ALA A 14 10.34 -18.61 -7.57
N LEU A 15 11.38 -19.33 -8.03
CA LEU A 15 12.32 -18.82 -9.04
C LEU A 15 11.66 -18.53 -10.39
N ALA A 16 10.71 -19.37 -10.84
CA ALA A 16 9.97 -19.15 -12.07
C ALA A 16 9.05 -17.92 -11.99
N ILE A 17 8.38 -17.71 -10.85
CA ILE A 17 7.54 -16.52 -10.63
C ILE A 17 8.40 -15.24 -10.55
N CYS A 18 9.54 -15.28 -9.86
CA CYS A 18 10.46 -14.13 -9.78
C CYS A 18 11.08 -13.76 -11.14
N SER A 19 11.37 -14.75 -11.99
CA SER A 19 11.92 -14.50 -13.34
C SER A 19 10.87 -13.97 -14.33
N LEU A 20 9.60 -14.35 -14.16
CA LEU A 20 8.49 -13.78 -14.93
C LEU A 20 8.13 -12.33 -14.52
N LEU A 21 8.42 -11.94 -13.28
CA LEU A 21 8.16 -10.60 -12.74
C LEU A 21 9.30 -9.59 -12.97
N GLY A 22 10.31 -9.92 -13.80
CA GLY A 22 11.36 -8.97 -14.18
C GLY A 22 12.39 -8.68 -13.08
N CYS A 23 12.48 -9.49 -12.03
CA CYS A 23 13.52 -9.37 -11.01
C CYS A 23 14.89 -9.87 -11.53
N GLN A 24 15.51 -9.16 -12.48
CA GLN A 24 16.91 -9.42 -12.87
C GLN A 24 17.95 -8.73 -11.97
N SER A 25 17.53 -8.04 -10.91
CA SER A 25 18.42 -7.23 -10.07
C SER A 25 19.37 -8.01 -9.13
N ILE A 26 19.50 -9.35 -9.24
CA ILE A 26 20.45 -10.13 -8.42
C ILE A 26 21.74 -10.50 -9.17
N LEU A 27 21.87 -10.24 -10.47
CA LEU A 27 23.12 -10.48 -11.20
C LEU A 27 23.41 -9.37 -12.20
N SER A 28 23.84 -8.19 -11.74
CA SER A 28 24.54 -7.27 -12.63
C SER A 28 25.52 -6.38 -11.87
N THR A 29 26.79 -6.78 -11.93
CA THR A 29 27.92 -5.86 -11.78
C THR A 29 28.24 -5.29 -13.17
N GLY A 30 28.06 -3.99 -13.36
CA GLY A 30 28.72 -3.25 -14.44
C GLY A 30 27.78 -2.52 -15.40
N ASN A 31 27.90 -1.19 -15.37
CA ASN A 31 27.52 -0.19 -16.37
C ASN A 31 26.84 -0.67 -17.66
N SER A 32 25.65 -0.13 -17.92
CA SER A 32 25.33 0.48 -19.22
C SER A 32 24.06 1.32 -19.12
N GLU A 33 24.16 2.56 -19.60
CA GLU A 33 23.03 3.38 -20.02
C GLU A 33 22.22 2.62 -21.06
N ALA A 34 20.95 2.37 -20.79
CA ALA A 34 19.99 1.96 -21.80
C ALA A 34 18.66 2.69 -21.52
N VAL A 35 18.48 3.78 -22.25
CA VAL A 35 17.17 4.40 -22.48
C VAL A 35 16.35 3.42 -23.30
N ILE A 36 15.45 2.69 -22.66
CA ILE A 36 14.43 1.88 -23.35
C ILE A 36 13.11 2.62 -23.22
N GLY A 37 12.79 3.40 -24.26
CA GLY A 37 11.46 3.92 -24.49
C GLY A 37 10.54 2.82 -24.99
N HIS A 38 9.85 2.14 -24.07
CA HIS A 38 8.66 1.36 -24.40
C HIS A 38 7.42 2.13 -23.96
N GLN A 39 6.85 2.90 -24.89
CA GLN A 39 5.44 3.28 -24.82
C GLN A 39 4.60 2.01 -25.01
N THR A 40 4.33 1.32 -23.91
CA THR A 40 3.24 0.37 -23.88
C THR A 40 1.97 1.22 -23.78
N THR A 41 1.21 1.32 -24.87
CA THR A 41 -0.17 1.81 -24.84
C THR A 41 -1.02 0.73 -24.16
N LEU A 42 -0.81 0.54 -22.86
CA LEU A 42 -1.76 -0.12 -22.00
C LEU A 42 -2.97 0.80 -21.95
N ARG A 43 -4.07 0.29 -22.50
CA ARG A 43 -5.39 0.85 -22.39
C ARG A 43 -5.64 1.03 -20.89
N ALA A 44 -5.55 2.26 -20.42
CA ALA A 44 -5.92 2.60 -19.06
C ALA A 44 -7.30 2.00 -18.83
N ALA A 45 -7.41 1.08 -17.87
CA ALA A 45 -8.67 0.82 -17.22
C ALA A 45 -8.98 2.08 -16.40
N ASN A 46 -9.28 3.18 -17.11
CA ASN A 46 -10.12 4.24 -16.62
C ASN A 46 -11.51 3.60 -16.51
N GLU A 47 -11.70 2.76 -15.51
CA GLU A 47 -13.01 2.67 -14.90
C GLU A 47 -13.09 3.88 -13.99
N ASP A 48 -13.63 4.94 -14.57
CA ASP A 48 -14.51 5.88 -13.91
C ASP A 48 -15.27 5.15 -12.80
N THR A 49 -14.71 5.12 -11.60
CA THR A 49 -15.51 4.96 -10.39
C THR A 49 -16.12 6.33 -10.10
N GLU A 50 -16.80 6.89 -11.09
CA GLU A 50 -17.80 7.91 -10.89
C GLU A 50 -18.86 7.28 -9.97
N PRO A 51 -19.03 7.78 -8.73
CA PRO A 51 -20.11 7.31 -7.89
C PRO A 51 -21.41 7.57 -8.65
N THR A 52 -22.11 6.50 -9.04
CA THR A 52 -23.46 6.62 -9.60
C THR A 52 -24.34 7.29 -8.54
N HIS A 53 -24.54 8.60 -8.72
CA HIS A 53 -25.44 9.44 -7.95
C HIS A 53 -26.90 9.00 -8.20
N LEU A 54 -27.30 7.90 -7.58
CA LEU A 54 -28.69 7.50 -7.44
C LEU A 54 -29.15 7.76 -6.01
N ALA A 55 -29.58 8.99 -5.77
CA ALA A 55 -30.79 9.32 -5.00
C ALA A 55 -30.84 10.84 -4.76
N GLN A 56 -31.57 11.54 -5.61
CA GLN A 56 -32.09 12.87 -5.32
C GLN A 56 -33.14 12.75 -4.20
N ASN A 57 -32.71 12.82 -2.94
CA ASN A 57 -33.59 13.17 -1.84
C ASN A 57 -33.42 14.66 -1.56
N ALA A 58 -34.25 15.46 -2.24
CA ALA A 58 -34.50 16.84 -1.86
C ALA A 58 -35.30 16.86 -0.56
N ALA A 59 -34.60 16.80 0.57
CA ALA A 59 -35.13 17.16 1.87
C ALA A 59 -34.18 18.19 2.49
N THR A 60 -34.71 19.40 2.64
CA THR A 60 -34.14 20.52 3.38
C THR A 60 -33.73 20.08 4.80
N GLY A 61 -32.50 19.63 4.93
CA GLY A 61 -31.89 19.23 6.19
C GLY A 61 -30.56 19.95 6.33
N LEU A 62 -30.35 20.62 7.47
CA LEU A 62 -29.08 21.22 7.86
C LEU A 62 -27.91 20.31 7.48
N VAL A 63 -27.04 20.77 6.59
CA VAL A 63 -25.75 20.11 6.34
C VAL A 63 -25.03 20.11 7.68
N PRO A 64 -24.76 18.94 8.28
CA PRO A 64 -23.97 18.88 9.51
C PRO A 64 -22.67 19.64 9.26
N SER A 65 -22.33 20.61 10.10
CA SER A 65 -21.04 21.29 9.95
C SER A 65 -19.96 20.23 10.08
N SER A 66 -19.13 20.05 9.04
CA SER A 66 -18.00 19.15 9.10
C SER A 66 -17.16 19.50 10.32
N THR A 67 -16.87 18.49 11.14
CA THR A 67 -16.01 18.70 12.30
C THR A 67 -14.58 18.94 11.83
N ASP A 68 -13.74 19.59 12.65
CA ASP A 68 -12.32 19.77 12.29
C ASP A 68 -11.62 18.41 12.05
N SER A 69 -12.06 17.35 12.74
CA SER A 69 -11.58 15.98 12.50
C SER A 69 -11.90 15.48 11.09
N ASP A 70 -13.06 15.83 10.54
CA ASP A 70 -13.42 15.44 9.16
C ASP A 70 -12.55 16.17 8.13
N ARG A 71 -12.17 17.42 8.39
CA ARG A 71 -11.27 18.19 7.53
C ARG A 71 -9.85 17.62 7.52
N GLU A 72 -9.35 17.11 8.64
CA GLU A 72 -8.03 16.46 8.67
C GLU A 72 -7.98 15.20 7.80
N LYS A 73 -9.10 14.46 7.67
CA LYS A 73 -9.18 13.29 6.79
C LYS A 73 -9.01 13.64 5.32
N GLU A 74 -9.40 14.85 4.91
CA GLU A 74 -9.26 15.31 3.52
C GLU A 74 -7.79 15.44 3.10
N HIS A 75 -6.89 15.60 4.07
CA HIS A 75 -5.44 15.69 3.85
C HIS A 75 -4.71 14.35 3.97
N ILE A 76 -5.41 13.23 4.21
CA ILE A 76 -4.80 11.89 4.31
C ILE A 76 -5.05 11.11 3.02
N TYR A 77 -3.99 10.96 2.21
CA TYR A 77 -4.04 10.26 0.93
C TYR A 77 -3.54 8.83 1.11
N ILE A 78 -4.44 7.87 0.87
CA ILE A 78 -4.19 6.46 1.10
C ILE A 78 -4.10 5.75 -0.25
N PHE A 79 -2.96 5.12 -0.53
CA PHE A 79 -2.72 4.33 -1.73
C PHE A 79 -2.64 2.85 -1.36
N LEU A 80 -3.60 2.08 -1.84
CA LEU A 80 -3.68 0.64 -1.68
C LEU A 80 -3.16 -0.03 -2.94
N ILE A 81 -2.13 -0.86 -2.79
CA ILE A 81 -1.48 -1.56 -3.89
C ILE A 81 -1.71 -3.05 -3.74
N ASN A 82 -2.47 -3.60 -4.68
CA ASN A 82 -2.76 -5.02 -4.71
C ASN A 82 -1.49 -5.85 -4.99
N GLY A 83 -1.54 -7.11 -4.57
CA GLY A 83 -0.53 -8.11 -4.92
C GLY A 83 -0.84 -8.79 -6.25
N LEU A 84 -0.22 -9.95 -6.47
CA LEU A 84 -0.60 -10.84 -7.56
C LEU A 84 -1.88 -11.61 -7.16
N ASP A 85 -3.01 -10.93 -7.25
CA ASP A 85 -4.33 -11.45 -6.88
C ASP A 85 -5.38 -11.02 -7.92
N PRO A 86 -5.37 -11.64 -9.12
CA PRO A 86 -6.20 -11.22 -10.25
C PRO A 86 -7.72 -11.44 -10.04
N PHE A 87 -8.10 -12.13 -8.96
CA PHE A 87 -9.49 -12.41 -8.62
C PHE A 87 -9.93 -11.74 -7.31
N HIS A 88 -9.08 -10.86 -6.74
CA HIS A 88 -9.33 -10.14 -5.49
C HIS A 88 -9.73 -11.02 -4.31
N TYR A 89 -9.18 -12.24 -4.21
CA TYR A 89 -9.42 -13.11 -3.06
C TYR A 89 -9.00 -12.48 -1.73
N ALA A 90 -8.07 -11.52 -1.78
CA ALA A 90 -7.58 -10.82 -0.62
C ALA A 90 -8.49 -9.69 -0.12
N GLY A 91 -9.53 -9.32 -0.88
CA GLY A 91 -10.47 -8.26 -0.49
C GLY A 91 -9.85 -6.86 -0.40
N MET A 92 -8.78 -6.58 -1.18
CA MET A 92 -8.19 -5.23 -1.21
C MET A 92 -9.17 -4.13 -1.69
N PRO A 93 -10.04 -4.37 -2.70
CA PRO A 93 -11.11 -3.43 -3.02
C PRO A 93 -12.07 -3.18 -1.86
N ASP A 94 -12.40 -4.21 -1.07
CA ASP A 94 -13.27 -4.09 0.10
C ASP A 94 -12.59 -3.27 1.21
N LEU A 95 -11.28 -3.44 1.40
CA LEU A 95 -10.50 -2.59 2.31
C LEU A 95 -10.55 -1.12 1.87
N ALA A 96 -10.41 -0.83 0.57
CA ALA A 96 -10.54 0.54 0.06
C ALA A 96 -11.96 1.10 0.31
N ALA A 97 -13.00 0.31 0.05
CA ALA A 97 -14.39 0.70 0.32
C ALA A 97 -14.63 0.96 1.83
N HIS A 98 -14.08 0.10 2.70
CA HIS A 98 -14.14 0.26 4.15
C HIS A 98 -13.52 1.58 4.60
N LEU A 99 -12.32 1.92 4.10
CA LEU A 99 -11.67 3.19 4.42
C LEU A 99 -12.48 4.40 3.94
N ARG A 100 -13.08 4.34 2.76
CA ARG A 100 -13.99 5.40 2.31
C ARG A 100 -15.21 5.54 3.21
N ALA A 101 -15.78 4.42 3.67
CA ALA A 101 -16.90 4.43 4.60
C ALA A 101 -16.56 5.03 5.98
N LEU A 102 -15.28 5.03 6.38
CA LEU A 102 -14.79 5.73 7.58
C LEU A 102 -14.59 7.25 7.38
N GLY A 103 -14.82 7.75 6.17
CA GLY A 103 -14.76 9.17 5.81
C GLY A 103 -13.44 9.63 5.18
N TYR A 104 -12.53 8.71 4.83
CA TYR A 104 -11.33 9.08 4.06
C TYR A 104 -11.69 9.21 2.58
N SER A 105 -11.75 10.44 2.08
CA SER A 105 -12.14 10.72 0.69
C SER A 105 -11.03 10.40 -0.31
N GLN A 106 -9.76 10.52 0.10
CA GLN A 106 -8.58 10.36 -0.75
C GLN A 106 -8.02 8.93 -0.72
N VAL A 107 -8.87 7.95 -1.02
CA VAL A 107 -8.50 6.53 -1.07
C VAL A 107 -8.33 6.09 -2.51
N HIS A 108 -7.10 5.75 -2.89
CA HIS A 108 -6.70 5.28 -4.21
C HIS A 108 -6.37 3.79 -4.16
N TYR A 109 -7.01 3.00 -5.02
CA TYR A 109 -6.70 1.59 -5.19
C TYR A 109 -5.98 1.40 -6.53
N SER A 110 -5.00 0.51 -6.56
CA SER A 110 -4.26 0.15 -7.77
C SER A 110 -3.95 -1.34 -7.81
N GLU A 111 -4.05 -1.90 -9.00
CA GLU A 111 -3.39 -3.17 -9.31
C GLU A 111 -1.88 -3.05 -9.24
N LEU A 112 -1.20 -4.20 -9.06
CA LEU A 112 0.25 -4.29 -8.94
C LEU A 112 1.00 -3.56 -10.06
N PHE A 113 0.55 -3.74 -11.31
CA PHE A 113 1.24 -3.17 -12.49
C PHE A 113 0.89 -1.71 -12.77
N ALA A 114 -0.27 -1.23 -12.32
CA ALA A 114 -0.67 0.16 -12.44
C ALA A 114 -0.09 1.04 -11.32
N ALA A 115 0.42 0.43 -10.24
CA ALA A 115 0.84 1.16 -9.05
C ALA A 115 2.01 2.11 -9.27
N TYR A 116 2.79 1.94 -10.35
CA TYR A 116 3.86 2.89 -10.68
C TYR A 116 3.35 4.30 -11.00
N GLU A 117 2.09 4.44 -11.43
CA GLU A 117 1.43 5.75 -11.62
C GLU A 117 1.40 6.58 -10.32
N CYS A 118 1.51 5.95 -9.15
CA CYS A 118 1.61 6.64 -7.87
C CYS A 118 2.87 7.52 -7.77
N VAL A 119 3.97 7.14 -8.44
CA VAL A 119 5.24 7.90 -8.42
C VAL A 119 5.07 9.27 -9.07
N GLU A 120 4.18 9.38 -10.05
CA GLU A 120 3.87 10.64 -10.73
C GLU A 120 2.76 11.41 -9.99
N LYS A 121 1.76 10.69 -9.47
CA LYS A 121 0.59 11.29 -8.82
C LYS A 121 0.89 11.94 -7.46
N ILE A 122 1.68 11.28 -6.60
CA ILE A 122 1.95 11.75 -5.25
C ILE A 122 2.66 13.12 -5.23
N PRO A 123 3.70 13.36 -6.05
CA PRO A 123 4.33 14.68 -6.14
C PRO A 123 3.37 15.80 -6.54
N LEU A 124 2.44 15.53 -7.46
CA LEU A 124 1.42 16.50 -7.87
C LEU A 124 0.49 16.84 -6.69
N ILE A 125 0.04 15.83 -5.94
CA ILE A 125 -0.76 16.05 -4.72
C ILE A 125 0.02 16.92 -3.73
N PHE A 126 1.28 16.59 -3.46
CA PHE A 126 2.10 17.32 -2.50
C PHE A 126 2.31 18.80 -2.88
N GLN A 127 2.38 19.10 -4.17
CA GLN A 127 2.47 20.49 -4.67
C GLN A 127 1.19 21.28 -4.42
N HIS A 128 0.02 20.63 -4.48
CA HIS A 128 -1.29 21.27 -4.28
C HIS A 128 -1.74 21.29 -2.82
N ASP A 129 -1.30 20.31 -2.04
CA ASP A 129 -1.66 20.13 -0.64
C ASP A 129 -0.39 19.91 0.18
N THR A 130 0.17 21.00 0.69
CA THR A 130 1.37 20.98 1.53
C THR A 130 1.14 20.35 2.91
N ARG A 131 -0.12 20.09 3.26
CA ARG A 131 -0.53 19.39 4.49
C ARG A 131 -0.77 17.91 4.25
N ALA A 132 -0.62 17.43 3.02
CA ALA A 132 -0.85 16.04 2.65
C ALA A 132 -0.03 15.09 3.53
N LYS A 133 -0.72 14.09 4.06
CA LYS A 133 -0.17 12.95 4.79
C LYS A 133 -0.31 11.72 3.91
N PHE A 134 0.81 11.08 3.56
CA PHE A 134 0.80 9.96 2.61
C PHE A 134 0.85 8.61 3.32
N VAL A 135 -0.10 7.75 2.97
CA VAL A 135 -0.20 6.37 3.47
C VAL A 135 -0.09 5.40 2.30
N LEU A 136 0.87 4.48 2.36
CA LEU A 136 1.03 3.43 1.37
C LEU A 136 0.74 2.07 2.02
N ILE A 137 -0.18 1.30 1.45
CA ILE A 137 -0.57 -0.03 1.93
C ILE A 137 -0.33 -1.01 0.80
N GLY A 138 0.66 -1.89 0.96
CA GLY A 138 0.99 -2.91 -0.03
C GLY A 138 0.66 -4.31 0.47
N TYR A 139 -0.10 -5.07 -0.32
CA TYR A 139 -0.41 -6.47 -0.04
C TYR A 139 0.45 -7.42 -0.86
N SER A 140 1.04 -8.44 -0.23
CA SER A 140 1.83 -9.48 -0.91
C SER A 140 2.92 -8.84 -1.80
N PHE A 141 2.94 -9.11 -3.12
CA PHE A 141 3.85 -8.44 -4.05
C PHE A 141 3.70 -6.91 -4.08
N GLY A 142 2.49 -6.40 -3.82
CA GLY A 142 2.22 -4.97 -3.70
C GLY A 142 3.00 -4.29 -2.57
N ALA A 143 3.45 -5.02 -1.55
CA ALA A 143 4.35 -4.50 -0.51
C ALA A 143 5.72 -4.11 -1.08
N ASN A 144 6.27 -4.89 -2.02
CA ASN A 144 7.51 -4.54 -2.72
C ASN A 144 7.33 -3.28 -3.55
N MET A 145 6.15 -3.13 -4.18
CA MET A 145 5.84 -1.94 -4.96
C MET A 145 5.67 -0.71 -4.07
N ALA A 146 4.96 -0.83 -2.93
CA ALA A 146 4.85 0.23 -1.93
C ALA A 146 6.22 0.69 -1.41
N ARG A 147 7.12 -0.27 -1.13
CA ARG A 147 8.53 0.01 -0.79
C ARG A 147 9.24 0.77 -1.92
N ASN A 148 9.13 0.31 -3.16
CA ASN A 148 9.79 0.95 -4.31
C ASN A 148 9.29 2.38 -4.53
N ILE A 149 7.97 2.60 -4.44
CA ILE A 149 7.36 3.94 -4.52
C ILE A 149 7.90 4.81 -3.39
N THR A 150 7.97 4.29 -2.16
CA THR A 150 8.55 5.03 -1.03
C THR A 150 9.97 5.50 -1.34
N HIS A 151 10.84 4.62 -1.87
CA HIS A 151 12.21 5.02 -2.27
C HIS A 151 12.22 6.08 -3.37
N ALA A 152 11.35 5.96 -4.39
CA ALA A 152 11.27 6.95 -5.47
C ALA A 152 10.82 8.33 -4.95
N LEU A 153 9.93 8.37 -3.96
CA LEU A 153 9.50 9.60 -3.31
C LEU A 153 10.61 10.27 -2.50
N ARG A 154 11.56 9.48 -1.97
CA ARG A 154 12.73 10.00 -1.25
C ARG A 154 13.58 10.93 -2.11
N GLU A 155 13.77 10.58 -3.38
CA GLU A 155 14.55 11.36 -4.34
C GLU A 155 13.94 12.74 -4.59
N GLN A 156 12.64 12.88 -4.33
CA GLN A 156 11.87 14.12 -4.45
C GLN A 156 11.70 14.84 -3.11
N GLY A 157 12.32 14.35 -2.03
CA GLY A 157 12.19 14.91 -0.69
C GLY A 157 10.83 14.70 -0.04
N ILE A 158 10.01 13.77 -0.55
CA ILE A 158 8.67 13.47 -0.03
C ILE A 158 8.75 12.35 0.99
N MET A 159 8.18 12.62 2.17
CA MET A 159 8.06 11.65 3.25
C MET A 159 6.75 10.85 3.12
N VAL A 160 6.80 9.56 3.45
CA VAL A 160 5.63 8.72 3.64
C VAL A 160 5.35 8.67 5.14
N ASP A 161 4.16 9.10 5.57
CA ASP A 161 3.79 9.15 6.97
C ASP A 161 3.56 7.75 7.56
N LEU A 162 3.02 6.85 6.74
CA LEU A 162 2.69 5.50 7.14
C LEU A 162 2.87 4.52 5.99
N LEU A 163 3.70 3.51 6.20
CA LEU A 163 3.92 2.40 5.26
C LEU A 163 3.45 1.09 5.91
N ILE A 164 2.48 0.43 5.29
CA ILE A 164 1.88 -0.80 5.81
C ILE A 164 2.16 -1.93 4.84
N TYR A 165 2.82 -2.96 5.33
CA TYR A 165 3.04 -4.21 4.63
C TYR A 165 2.03 -5.24 5.12
N LEU A 166 1.20 -5.73 4.20
CA LEU A 166 0.22 -6.79 4.47
C LEU A 166 0.73 -8.10 3.87
N ASN A 167 1.17 -9.00 4.74
CA ASN A 167 1.70 -10.31 4.42
C ASN A 167 2.77 -10.32 3.33
N ALA A 168 3.80 -9.50 3.54
CA ALA A 168 4.86 -9.21 2.59
C ALA A 168 5.99 -10.25 2.63
N ASN A 169 5.68 -11.50 2.29
CA ASN A 169 6.57 -12.65 2.54
C ASN A 169 7.88 -12.65 1.73
N THR A 170 8.01 -11.72 0.78
CA THR A 170 9.22 -11.51 -0.03
C THR A 170 10.15 -10.46 0.56
N LEU A 171 9.70 -9.64 1.51
CA LEU A 171 10.56 -8.67 2.19
C LEU A 171 11.47 -9.39 3.19
N ARG A 172 12.62 -8.79 3.44
CA ARG A 172 13.67 -9.29 4.33
C ARG A 172 14.04 -8.22 5.34
N ASN A 173 14.60 -8.63 6.47
CA ASN A 173 15.08 -7.69 7.48
C ASN A 173 16.40 -7.03 7.04
N ILE A 174 16.31 -6.16 6.03
CA ILE A 174 17.43 -5.39 5.48
C ILE A 174 17.04 -3.92 5.36
N PRO A 175 18.01 -2.98 5.36
CA PRO A 175 17.71 -1.55 5.27
C PRO A 175 16.89 -1.16 4.03
N TYR A 176 17.07 -1.85 2.89
CA TYR A 176 16.34 -1.56 1.67
C TYR A 176 14.82 -1.77 1.81
N ASP A 177 14.38 -2.77 2.57
CA ASP A 177 12.95 -3.04 2.78
C ASP A 177 12.32 -2.15 3.87
N GLN A 178 13.12 -1.26 4.44
CA GLN A 178 12.75 -0.38 5.55
C GLN A 178 13.16 1.06 5.18
N PRO A 179 12.51 1.69 4.19
CA PRO A 179 12.93 2.97 3.66
C PRO A 179 13.00 4.06 4.75
N GLU A 180 14.05 4.87 4.74
CA GLU A 180 14.29 5.94 5.74
C GLU A 180 13.26 7.06 5.68
N ASN A 181 12.68 7.33 4.50
CA ASN A 181 11.64 8.34 4.33
C ASN A 181 10.22 7.82 4.66
N ALA A 182 10.06 6.60 5.18
CA ALA A 182 8.86 6.20 5.88
C ALA A 182 8.98 6.54 7.38
N ARG A 183 8.11 7.41 7.89
CA ARG A 183 8.10 7.81 9.31
C ARG A 183 7.70 6.66 10.22
N ARG A 184 6.78 5.81 9.76
CA ARG A 184 6.23 4.68 10.50
C ARG A 184 6.03 3.51 9.55
N ILE A 185 6.43 2.32 10.00
CA ILE A 185 6.25 1.07 9.26
C ILE A 185 5.46 0.09 10.14
N LEU A 186 4.38 -0.46 9.59
CA LEU A 186 3.69 -1.64 10.16
C LEU A 186 3.93 -2.82 9.23
N ASN A 187 4.37 -3.93 9.80
CA ASN A 187 4.57 -5.19 9.10
C ASN A 187 3.59 -6.22 9.67
N ILE A 188 2.46 -6.42 8.99
CA ILE A 188 1.42 -7.34 9.42
C ILE A 188 1.67 -8.69 8.74
N LEU A 189 2.09 -9.65 9.56
CA LEU A 189 2.47 -11.00 9.17
C LEU A 189 1.28 -11.94 9.39
N ALA A 190 1.06 -12.85 8.45
CA ALA A 190 0.10 -13.93 8.56
C ALA A 190 0.73 -15.22 8.06
N TRP A 191 0.08 -16.35 8.31
CA TRP A 191 0.60 -17.63 7.84
C TRP A 191 0.67 -17.66 6.30
N GLY A 192 1.86 -17.97 5.77
CA GLY A 192 2.14 -17.95 4.34
C GLY A 192 1.74 -19.21 3.60
N PHE A 193 1.47 -19.08 2.30
CA PHE A 193 1.25 -20.23 1.41
C PHE A 193 2.57 -20.95 1.05
N LEU A 194 3.68 -20.21 0.96
CA LEU A 194 4.98 -20.71 0.47
C LEU A 194 6.21 -20.26 1.27
N LEU A 195 6.19 -19.03 1.79
CA LEU A 195 7.28 -18.40 2.55
C LEU A 195 6.65 -17.65 3.71
N ASP A 196 7.34 -17.62 4.84
CA ASP A 196 7.02 -16.71 5.94
C ASP A 196 7.83 -15.41 5.73
N GLY A 197 7.21 -14.26 5.98
CA GLY A 197 7.91 -12.97 5.94
C GLY A 197 8.85 -12.80 7.13
N ASP A 198 9.90 -12.00 6.96
CA ASP A 198 10.77 -11.63 8.06
C ASP A 198 10.10 -10.56 8.94
N GLN A 199 10.45 -10.55 10.23
CA GLN A 199 10.23 -9.39 11.08
C GLN A 199 11.26 -8.30 10.71
N LEU A 200 10.83 -7.04 10.66
CA LEU A 200 11.65 -5.91 10.26
C LEU A 200 12.01 -5.04 11.48
N ASP A 201 13.29 -4.72 11.68
CA ASP A 201 13.78 -4.02 12.88
C ASP A 201 13.17 -2.62 13.10
N ARG A 202 12.86 -1.90 12.02
CA ARG A 202 12.28 -0.55 12.03
C ARG A 202 10.76 -0.55 11.87
N ALA A 203 10.12 -1.72 11.85
CA ALA A 203 8.68 -1.85 11.80
C ALA A 203 8.09 -2.30 13.14
N GLU A 204 6.84 -1.95 13.39
CA GLU A 204 6.04 -2.72 14.31
C GLU A 204 5.57 -4.00 13.60
N ASN A 205 6.05 -5.15 14.09
CA ASN A 205 5.71 -6.45 13.53
C ASN A 205 4.49 -7.01 14.26
N ILE A 206 3.41 -7.24 13.54
CA ILE A 206 2.18 -7.82 14.09
C ILE A 206 1.95 -9.18 13.46
N GLU A 207 2.00 -10.24 14.27
CA GLU A 207 1.66 -11.59 13.82
C GLU A 207 0.17 -11.87 14.03
N LEU A 208 -0.51 -12.30 12.97
CA LEU A 208 -1.90 -12.72 12.97
C LEU A 208 -1.97 -14.24 12.90
N ALA A 209 -2.00 -14.89 14.06
CA ALA A 209 -1.94 -16.35 14.17
C ALA A 209 -3.13 -17.09 13.53
N ASP A 210 -4.27 -16.43 13.39
CA ASP A 210 -5.50 -16.93 12.79
C ASP A 210 -5.78 -16.38 11.38
N ALA A 211 -4.83 -15.62 10.82
CA ALA A 211 -4.87 -15.18 9.43
C ALA A 211 -4.00 -16.08 8.54
N TRP A 212 -4.45 -16.21 7.30
CA TRP A 212 -3.69 -16.77 6.19
C TRP A 212 -3.51 -15.70 5.11
N HIS A 213 -2.80 -16.02 4.03
CA HIS A 213 -2.38 -15.01 3.07
C HIS A 213 -3.49 -14.09 2.57
N PHE A 214 -4.62 -14.66 2.13
CA PHE A 214 -5.67 -13.88 1.51
C PHE A 214 -6.59 -13.15 2.51
N ASN A 215 -6.85 -13.66 3.72
CA ASN A 215 -7.73 -12.90 4.62
C ASN A 215 -6.99 -11.80 5.40
N THR A 216 -5.68 -11.61 5.20
CA THR A 216 -4.89 -10.62 5.95
C THR A 216 -5.41 -9.18 5.78
N PRO A 217 -5.73 -8.67 4.56
CA PRO A 217 -6.18 -7.29 4.40
C PRO A 217 -7.53 -7.00 5.05
N THR A 218 -8.44 -7.98 5.04
CA THR A 218 -9.78 -7.86 5.62
C THR A 218 -9.88 -8.41 7.04
N HIS A 219 -8.77 -8.83 7.64
CA HIS A 219 -8.76 -9.39 8.99
C HIS A 219 -9.21 -8.32 9.99
N PRO A 220 -10.10 -8.61 10.96
CA PRO A 220 -10.60 -7.60 11.90
C PRO A 220 -9.49 -6.86 12.66
N ARG A 221 -8.42 -7.57 13.03
CA ARG A 221 -7.26 -6.96 13.68
C ARG A 221 -6.48 -6.02 12.75
N THR A 222 -6.37 -6.36 11.46
CA THR A 222 -5.76 -5.48 10.45
C THR A 222 -6.55 -4.19 10.30
N LEU A 223 -7.88 -4.29 10.15
CA LEU A 223 -8.76 -3.13 10.03
C LEU A 223 -8.64 -2.21 11.25
N GLN A 224 -8.65 -2.80 12.45
CA GLN A 224 -8.48 -2.05 13.70
C GLN A 224 -7.13 -1.32 13.75
N LEU A 225 -6.03 -1.98 13.39
CA LEU A 225 -4.69 -1.38 13.40
C LEU A 225 -4.57 -0.23 12.39
N ILE A 226 -5.10 -0.42 11.17
CA ILE A 226 -5.12 0.63 10.15
C ILE A 226 -5.93 1.83 10.67
N GLN A 227 -7.12 1.61 11.22
CA GLN A 227 -7.94 2.68 11.77
C GLN A 227 -7.24 3.42 12.93
N GLN A 228 -6.54 2.69 13.81
CA GLN A 228 -5.78 3.28 14.92
C GLN A 228 -4.66 4.19 14.39
N GLU A 229 -3.85 3.71 13.45
CA GLU A 229 -2.74 4.49 12.88
C GLU A 229 -3.25 5.71 12.09
N LEU A 230 -4.33 5.56 11.33
CA LEU A 230 -4.93 6.70 10.63
C LEU A 230 -5.54 7.74 11.59
N SER A 231 -6.04 7.33 12.76
CA SER A 231 -6.52 8.27 13.79
C SER A 231 -5.35 9.06 14.39
N VAL A 232 -4.22 8.40 14.65
CA VAL A 232 -2.98 9.09 15.10
C VAL A 232 -2.52 10.12 14.07
N LEU A 233 -2.66 9.84 12.77
CA LEU A 233 -2.34 10.81 11.72
C LEU A 233 -3.28 12.01 11.72
N GLN A 234 -4.56 11.86 12.08
CA GLN A 234 -5.49 13.00 12.21
C GLN A 234 -5.09 13.92 13.36
N ASP A 235 -4.77 13.33 14.52
CA ASP A 235 -4.46 14.09 15.74
C ASP A 235 -3.14 14.86 15.67
N ARG A 236 -2.22 14.44 14.79
CA ARG A 236 -1.00 15.19 14.47
C ARG A 236 -1.36 16.45 13.68
N GLN A 237 -1.82 17.49 14.39
CA GLN A 237 -1.77 18.84 13.86
C GLN A 237 -0.31 19.19 13.60
N GLN A 238 0.01 19.66 12.39
CA GLN A 238 1.33 20.29 12.19
C GLN A 238 1.42 21.44 13.20
N PRO A 239 2.54 21.58 13.94
CA PRO A 239 2.71 22.72 14.82
C PRO A 239 2.48 23.97 13.96
N VAL A 240 1.43 24.72 14.28
CA VAL A 240 1.19 26.03 13.68
C VAL A 240 2.43 26.83 14.05
N ASN A 241 3.32 27.07 13.08
CA ASN A 241 4.55 27.80 13.31
C ASN A 241 4.18 29.10 14.02
N ALA A 242 4.54 29.20 15.30
CA ALA A 242 4.46 30.44 16.04
C ALA A 242 5.52 31.36 15.42
N GLU A 243 5.07 32.31 14.61
CA GLU A 243 5.89 33.43 14.10
C GLU A 243 6.48 34.27 15.23
#